data_AF-A0A2A2Y5Y6-F1
#
_entry.id   AF-A0A2A2Y5Y6-F1
#
_cell.length_a   1.000
_cell.length_b   1.000
_cell.length_c   1.000
_cell.angle_alpha   90.00
_cell.angle_beta   90.00
_cell.angle_gamma   90.00
#
_symmetry.space_group_name_H-M   'P 1'
#
loop_
_entity.id
_entity.type
_entity.pdbx_description
1 polymer ?
#
loop_
_entity_poly.entity_id
_entity_poly.type
_entity_poly.pdbx_seq_one_letter_code
_entity_poly.pdbx_strand_id
1 'polypeptide(L)'
;MNTLLRQARAGFTLLEVLVSTAIMVIIVLTVVTIASDTLRVYDRAVADLSTQSEARGALDAMENDFSTAMLRADGRCWMEIVVPGAKTADGAPPGVPGEVGNLQSIDHPIVMLFGAPPDRPRWTPGVGRSALRGDVCAIAYRIGQRSPFDAPGDMIQQVYGVYRTIIDPENTFVDALPLILNSNIDAPQSPWNYWSGAPRQFANYSKTPSPGYETRALIDSDIVSKTPCWTMDENNFIASNVVAMNLVFWSSSSLSATATAPALPDPCARMPQTLRPVVLVSAKDDKSDMASSKGGYRAMFKDADGHGDIATAPLRYAPNSAPTIPNPLPTGSGKKFHPYDYYSSRLRVYADRMYPDNLPLKPTATTWLPYLPYSLKAVEVSITVLTPEGSKELRGLQMLNNNQKVPEADFKRIVYMYGRNYTRYIRVLSNGG
;
A
#
# COMPACT_ATOMS: atom_id res chain seq x y z
N MET A 1 89.67 -41.89 7.02
CA MET A 1 88.71 -42.62 6.15
C MET A 1 87.39 -41.89 6.23
N ASN A 2 87.07 -41.04 5.24
CA ASN A 2 85.80 -40.32 5.17
C ASN A 2 84.87 -41.07 4.23
N THR A 3 83.90 -41.79 4.78
CA THR A 3 82.78 -42.36 4.03
C THR A 3 81.85 -41.22 3.61
N LEU A 4 81.93 -40.83 2.34
CA LEU A 4 80.94 -39.98 1.68
C LEU A 4 79.61 -40.75 1.62
N LEU A 5 78.73 -40.51 2.59
CA LEU A 5 77.32 -40.88 2.50
C LEU A 5 76.72 -40.11 1.31
N ARG A 6 76.55 -40.80 0.17
CA ARG A 6 75.71 -40.30 -0.93
C ARG A 6 74.28 -40.20 -0.39
N GLN A 7 73.77 -38.97 -0.26
CA GLN A 7 72.33 -38.75 -0.08
C GLN A 7 71.60 -39.34 -1.30
N ALA A 8 70.86 -40.41 -1.08
CA ALA A 8 69.90 -40.89 -2.06
C ALA A 8 68.84 -39.79 -2.22
N ARG A 9 68.84 -39.11 -3.37
CA ARG A 9 67.71 -38.26 -3.76
C ARG A 9 66.56 -39.20 -4.12
N ALA A 10 65.71 -39.49 -3.15
CA ALA A 10 64.47 -40.22 -3.37
C ALA A 10 63.53 -39.32 -4.18
N GLY A 11 63.23 -39.69 -5.42
CA GLY A 11 62.16 -39.08 -6.21
C GLY A 11 60.80 -39.60 -5.72
N PHE A 12 59.76 -38.76 -5.83
CA PHE A 12 58.39 -39.16 -5.50
C PHE A 12 57.92 -40.31 -6.39
N THR A 13 57.20 -41.25 -5.79
CA THR A 13 56.57 -42.34 -6.53
C THR A 13 55.36 -41.82 -7.31
N LEU A 14 55.05 -42.45 -8.45
CA LEU A 14 53.90 -42.07 -9.29
C LEU A 14 52.57 -42.13 -8.50
N LEU A 15 52.49 -43.05 -7.53
CA LEU A 15 51.36 -43.19 -6.61
C LEU A 15 51.23 -41.99 -5.66
N GLU A 16 52.33 -41.50 -5.07
CA GLU A 16 52.30 -40.30 -4.22
C GLU A 16 51.86 -39.06 -5.00
N VAL A 17 52.32 -38.90 -6.24
CA VAL A 17 51.90 -37.78 -7.10
C VAL A 17 50.41 -37.88 -7.43
N LEU A 18 49.90 -39.08 -7.76
CA LEU A 18 48.46 -39.29 -8.03
C LEU A 18 47.59 -39.07 -6.78
N VAL A 19 48.04 -39.51 -5.61
CA VAL A 19 47.31 -39.28 -4.35
C VAL A 19 47.32 -37.79 -3.98
N SER A 20 48.46 -37.12 -4.14
CA SER A 20 48.59 -35.69 -3.87
C SER A 20 47.72 -34.84 -4.80
N THR A 21 47.65 -35.17 -6.09
CA THR A 21 46.78 -34.47 -7.03
C THR A 21 45.31 -34.76 -6.77
N ALA A 22 44.94 -36.00 -6.42
CA ALA A 22 43.58 -36.35 -6.04
C ALA A 22 43.11 -35.56 -4.80
N ILE A 23 43.94 -35.49 -3.75
CA ILE A 23 43.64 -34.70 -2.54
C ILE A 23 43.54 -33.21 -2.88
N MET A 24 44.45 -32.69 -3.70
CA MET A 24 44.39 -31.28 -4.15
C MET A 24 43.07 -30.97 -4.86
N VAL A 25 42.63 -31.81 -5.80
CA VAL A 25 41.36 -31.62 -6.53
C VAL A 25 40.18 -31.62 -5.56
N ILE A 26 40.16 -32.56 -4.60
CA ILE A 26 39.10 -32.61 -3.59
C ILE A 26 39.07 -31.31 -2.77
N ILE A 27 40.22 -30.87 -2.24
CA ILE A 27 40.32 -29.65 -1.44
C ILE A 27 39.87 -28.43 -2.25
N VAL A 28 40.32 -28.29 -3.50
CA VAL A 28 39.94 -27.16 -4.37
C VAL A 28 38.42 -27.16 -4.60
N LEU A 29 37.82 -28.31 -4.91
CA LEU A 29 36.37 -28.42 -5.08
C LEU A 29 35.60 -28.06 -3.80
N THR A 30 36.07 -28.53 -2.64
CA THR A 30 35.46 -28.20 -1.35
C THR A 30 35.58 -26.70 -1.04
N VAL A 31 36.74 -26.08 -1.31
CA VAL A 31 36.93 -24.63 -1.08
C VAL A 31 36.04 -23.81 -2.03
N VAL A 32 35.95 -24.18 -3.30
CA VAL A 32 35.11 -23.47 -4.29
C VAL A 32 33.62 -23.58 -3.93
N THR A 33 33.16 -24.74 -3.46
CA THR A 33 31.77 -24.92 -3.02
C THR A 33 31.46 -24.08 -1.78
N ILE A 34 32.30 -24.12 -0.75
CA ILE A 34 32.13 -23.28 0.45
C ILE A 34 32.15 -21.79 0.08
N ALA A 35 33.08 -21.36 -0.78
CA ALA A 35 33.15 -19.98 -1.23
C ALA A 35 31.88 -19.55 -1.98
N SER A 36 31.37 -20.41 -2.88
CA SER A 36 30.14 -20.14 -3.64
C SER A 36 28.91 -20.04 -2.73
N ASP A 37 28.80 -20.92 -1.73
CA ASP A 37 27.70 -20.87 -0.76
C ASP A 37 27.78 -19.62 0.11
N THR A 38 29.00 -19.25 0.54
CA THR A 38 29.22 -18.01 1.31
C THR A 38 28.82 -16.77 0.52
N LEU A 39 29.19 -16.70 -0.78
CA LEU A 39 28.80 -15.60 -1.66
C LEU A 39 27.29 -15.52 -1.85
N ARG A 40 26.62 -16.66 -2.07
CA ARG A 40 25.14 -16.71 -2.19
C ARG A 40 24.44 -16.24 -0.92
N VAL A 41 24.95 -16.61 0.25
CA VAL A 41 24.41 -16.15 1.54
C VAL A 41 24.63 -14.65 1.70
N TYR A 42 25.82 -14.15 1.34
CA TYR A 42 26.12 -12.73 1.36
C TYR A 42 25.18 -11.93 0.45
N ASP A 43 25.02 -12.34 -0.81
CA ASP A 43 24.14 -11.67 -1.77
C ASP A 43 22.68 -11.64 -1.29
N ARG A 44 22.20 -12.74 -0.69
CA ARG A 44 20.87 -12.78 -0.07
C ARG A 44 20.76 -11.82 1.10
N ALA A 45 21.76 -11.76 1.98
CA ALA A 45 21.75 -10.85 3.13
C ALA A 45 21.74 -9.38 2.69
N VAL A 46 22.52 -9.03 1.66
CA VAL A 46 22.52 -7.68 1.07
C VAL A 46 21.16 -7.37 0.44
N ALA A 47 20.56 -8.32 -0.27
CA ALA A 47 19.24 -8.17 -0.87
C ALA A 47 18.16 -7.92 0.20
N ASP A 48 18.16 -8.70 1.29
CA ASP A 48 17.20 -8.53 2.38
C ASP A 48 17.39 -7.16 3.07
N LEU A 49 18.63 -6.73 3.33
CA LEU A 49 18.92 -5.40 3.88
C LEU A 49 18.44 -4.27 2.97
N SER A 50 18.65 -4.40 1.65
CA SER A 50 18.17 -3.43 0.67
C SER A 50 16.64 -3.33 0.67
N THR A 51 15.92 -4.46 0.61
CA THR A 51 14.45 -4.44 0.67
C THR A 51 13.92 -3.90 1.98
N GLN A 52 14.59 -4.19 3.10
CA GLN A 52 14.21 -3.67 4.40
C GLN A 52 14.43 -2.16 4.49
N SER A 53 15.51 -1.63 3.90
CA SER A 53 15.78 -0.19 3.86
C SER A 53 14.71 0.56 3.07
N GLU A 54 14.36 0.07 1.88
CA GLU A 54 13.27 0.63 1.06
C GLU A 54 11.92 0.59 1.80
N ALA A 55 11.63 -0.55 2.43
CA ALA A 55 10.41 -0.72 3.19
C ALA A 55 10.32 0.22 4.40
N ARG A 56 11.43 0.40 5.12
CA ARG A 56 11.50 1.33 6.26
C ARG A 56 11.24 2.75 5.82
N GLY A 57 11.84 3.22 4.72
CA GLY A 57 11.60 4.57 4.20
C GLY A 57 10.11 4.86 3.96
N ALA A 58 9.41 3.93 3.30
CA ALA A 58 7.97 4.06 3.06
C ALA A 58 7.12 3.98 4.34
N LEU A 59 7.38 2.98 5.19
CA LEU A 59 6.59 2.76 6.40
C LEU A 59 6.82 3.83 7.47
N ASP A 60 8.04 4.36 7.60
CA ASP A 60 8.37 5.47 8.51
C ASP A 60 7.65 6.75 8.08
N ALA A 61 7.63 7.04 6.77
CA ALA A 61 6.91 8.19 6.25
C ALA A 61 5.39 8.07 6.51
N MET A 62 4.79 6.90 6.21
CA MET A 62 3.38 6.66 6.49
C MET A 62 3.05 6.72 7.98
N GLU A 63 3.90 6.20 8.85
CA GLU A 63 3.71 6.30 10.30
C GLU A 63 3.65 7.75 10.77
N ASN A 64 4.60 8.58 10.34
CA ASN A 64 4.62 10.00 10.68
C ASN A 64 3.38 10.75 10.19
N ASP A 65 2.85 10.39 9.02
CA ASP A 65 1.68 11.05 8.42
C ASP A 65 0.37 10.57 9.05
N PHE A 66 0.20 9.27 9.26
CA PHE A 66 -0.99 8.70 9.90
C PHE A 66 -1.07 9.04 11.39
N SER A 67 0.06 9.14 12.09
CA SER A 67 0.07 9.55 13.51
C SER A 67 -0.30 11.03 13.69
N THR A 68 -0.14 11.85 12.66
CA THR A 68 -0.54 13.28 12.66
C THR A 68 -1.81 13.54 11.86
N ALA A 69 -2.52 12.49 11.43
CA ALA A 69 -3.73 12.61 10.63
C ALA A 69 -4.84 13.32 11.41
N MET A 70 -5.47 14.30 10.77
CA MET A 70 -6.53 15.09 11.35
C MET A 70 -7.89 14.53 10.96
N LEU A 71 -8.61 13.96 11.92
CA LEU A 71 -10.02 13.58 11.76
C LEU A 71 -10.85 14.40 12.75
N ARG A 72 -11.67 15.35 12.28
CA ARG A 72 -12.50 16.21 13.15
C ARG A 72 -13.95 15.73 13.20
N ALA A 73 -14.57 15.84 14.37
CA ALA A 73 -15.97 15.50 14.62
C ALA A 73 -16.95 16.55 14.07
N ASP A 74 -16.77 16.97 12.82
CA ASP A 74 -17.60 17.96 12.13
C ASP A 74 -18.45 17.34 11.01
N GLY A 75 -18.46 16.01 10.91
CA GLY A 75 -19.24 15.28 9.90
C GLY A 75 -18.68 15.39 8.48
N ARG A 76 -17.44 15.86 8.30
CA ARG A 76 -16.78 16.00 6.99
C ARG A 76 -15.78 14.88 6.72
N CYS A 77 -15.51 14.64 5.45
CA CYS A 77 -14.57 13.60 5.01
C CYS A 77 -13.14 14.14 5.11
N TRP A 78 -12.35 13.56 6.01
CA TRP A 78 -10.98 14.01 6.29
C TRP A 78 -9.92 13.07 5.73
N MET A 79 -10.30 11.83 5.41
CA MET A 79 -9.44 10.88 4.74
C MET A 79 -10.26 10.07 3.75
N GLU A 80 -9.66 9.76 2.62
CA GLU A 80 -10.30 8.98 1.57
C GLU A 80 -9.30 8.04 0.93
N ILE A 81 -9.76 6.83 0.65
CA ILE A 81 -9.02 5.80 -0.04
C ILE A 81 -9.79 5.45 -1.30
N VAL A 82 -9.11 5.46 -2.43
CA VAL A 82 -9.69 5.14 -3.73
C VAL A 82 -8.86 4.04 -4.37
N VAL A 83 -9.55 3.05 -4.92
CA VAL A 83 -8.94 1.87 -5.54
C VAL A 83 -8.78 2.14 -7.03
N PRO A 84 -7.54 2.11 -7.58
CA PRO A 84 -7.35 2.30 -9.01
C PRO A 84 -8.09 1.24 -9.84
N GLY A 85 -8.49 1.60 -11.05
CA GLY A 85 -9.28 0.73 -11.94
C GLY A 85 -10.76 0.56 -11.56
N ALA A 86 -11.18 1.00 -10.36
CA ALA A 86 -12.58 0.95 -9.95
C ALA A 86 -13.45 1.93 -10.76
N LYS A 87 -14.66 1.50 -11.11
CA LYS A 87 -15.59 2.30 -11.93
C LYS A 87 -16.61 3.04 -11.06
N THR A 88 -17.21 4.09 -11.61
CA THR A 88 -18.30 4.82 -10.94
C THR A 88 -19.49 3.92 -10.57
N ALA A 89 -19.76 2.90 -11.40
CA ALA A 89 -20.78 1.88 -11.12
C ALA A 89 -20.48 1.05 -9.86
N ASP A 90 -19.21 0.88 -9.50
CA ASP A 90 -18.74 0.13 -8.33
C ASP A 90 -18.61 1.01 -7.08
N GLY A 91 -18.88 2.32 -7.22
CA GLY A 91 -18.87 3.29 -6.14
C GLY A 91 -17.61 4.16 -6.02
N ALA A 92 -16.70 4.05 -6.99
CA ALA A 92 -15.58 4.97 -7.12
C ALA A 92 -16.02 6.35 -7.63
N PRO A 93 -15.25 7.42 -7.36
CA PRO A 93 -15.50 8.72 -7.98
C PRO A 93 -15.16 8.70 -9.48
N PRO A 94 -15.59 9.69 -10.29
CA PRO A 94 -15.17 9.79 -11.69
C PRO A 94 -13.67 10.13 -11.79
N GLY A 95 -13.04 9.69 -12.89
CA GLY A 95 -11.65 10.04 -13.22
C GLY A 95 -10.58 9.26 -12.45
N VAL A 96 -10.92 8.13 -11.83
CA VAL A 96 -9.95 7.27 -11.14
C VAL A 96 -8.92 6.71 -12.13
N PRO A 97 -7.62 6.79 -11.82
CA PRO A 97 -6.57 6.20 -12.65
C PRO A 97 -6.78 4.69 -12.84
N GLY A 98 -6.35 4.19 -14.00
CA GLY A 98 -6.29 2.74 -14.25
C GLY A 98 -5.24 2.03 -13.38
N GLU A 99 -5.23 0.70 -13.46
CA GLU A 99 -4.22 -0.12 -12.77
C GLU A 99 -2.80 0.16 -13.28
N VAL A 100 -1.84 0.17 -12.35
CA VAL A 100 -0.42 0.38 -12.68
C VAL A 100 0.21 -0.91 -13.16
N GLY A 101 0.60 -0.99 -14.43
CA GLY A 101 1.37 -2.13 -14.94
C GLY A 101 0.71 -3.49 -14.66
N ASN A 102 1.42 -4.36 -13.96
CA ASN A 102 0.97 -5.69 -13.53
C ASN A 102 0.25 -5.71 -12.17
N LEU A 103 0.17 -4.59 -11.47
CA LEU A 103 -0.43 -4.53 -10.13
C LEU A 103 -1.95 -4.74 -10.23
N GLN A 104 -2.49 -5.54 -9.31
CA GLN A 104 -3.94 -5.66 -9.17
C GLN A 104 -4.49 -4.42 -8.47
N SER A 105 -5.72 -4.01 -8.80
CA SER A 105 -6.42 -2.87 -8.18
C SER A 105 -6.25 -2.79 -6.64
N ILE A 106 -6.30 -3.94 -5.95
CA ILE A 106 -6.19 -4.02 -4.48
C ILE A 106 -4.79 -3.72 -3.94
N ASP A 107 -3.75 -3.96 -4.73
CA ASP A 107 -2.34 -3.89 -4.30
C ASP A 107 -1.78 -2.46 -4.38
N HIS A 108 -2.56 -1.48 -4.83
CA HIS A 108 -2.07 -0.10 -5.00
C HIS A 108 -3.15 0.95 -4.75
N PRO A 109 -3.81 0.95 -3.57
CA PRO A 109 -4.80 1.97 -3.24
C PRO A 109 -4.17 3.36 -3.22
N ILE A 110 -4.95 4.37 -3.61
CA ILE A 110 -4.60 5.77 -3.47
C ILE A 110 -5.13 6.25 -2.13
N VAL A 111 -4.23 6.67 -1.25
CA VAL A 111 -4.58 7.20 0.07
C VAL A 111 -4.49 8.72 0.02
N MET A 112 -5.49 9.41 0.53
CA MET A 112 -5.51 10.86 0.65
C MET A 112 -5.97 11.25 2.04
N LEU A 113 -5.21 12.07 2.74
CA LEU A 113 -5.53 12.51 4.10
C LEU A 113 -5.03 13.93 4.36
N PHE A 114 -5.52 14.53 5.44
CA PHE A 114 -4.96 15.77 5.99
C PHE A 114 -4.22 15.46 7.28
N GLY A 115 -3.04 16.06 7.47
CA GLY A 115 -2.23 15.84 8.66
C GLY A 115 -1.21 16.95 8.86
N ALA A 116 -0.38 16.84 9.90
CA ALA A 116 0.66 17.83 10.21
C ALA A 116 2.04 17.17 10.25
N PRO A 117 2.56 16.70 9.09
CA PRO A 117 3.75 15.89 9.07
C PRO A 117 4.96 16.72 9.52
N PRO A 118 5.94 16.10 10.22
CA PRO A 118 7.06 16.82 10.84
C PRO A 118 8.00 17.47 9.81
N ASP A 119 8.10 16.85 8.63
CA ASP A 119 8.94 17.23 7.50
C ASP A 119 8.24 18.08 6.44
N ARG A 120 7.05 18.63 6.77
CA ARG A 120 6.32 19.54 5.87
C ARG A 120 7.16 20.75 5.44
N PRO A 121 6.90 21.33 4.26
CA PRO A 121 7.48 22.61 3.87
C PRO A 121 7.17 23.71 4.89
N ARG A 122 8.20 24.47 5.29
CA ARG A 122 8.07 25.57 6.27
C ARG A 122 8.33 26.95 5.69
N TRP A 123 8.80 27.02 4.44
CA TRP A 123 9.26 28.24 3.81
C TRP A 123 8.75 28.32 2.38
N THR A 124 8.41 29.53 1.89
CA THR A 124 8.04 29.74 0.49
C THR A 124 9.18 29.35 -0.47
N PRO A 125 8.86 28.89 -1.70
CA PRO A 125 9.87 28.55 -2.69
C PRO A 125 10.56 29.82 -3.23
N GLY A 126 11.78 29.68 -3.74
CA GLY A 126 12.52 30.76 -4.42
C GLY A 126 13.40 31.63 -3.51
N VAL A 127 13.70 32.84 -4.00
CA VAL A 127 14.56 33.85 -3.33
C VAL A 127 13.69 34.72 -2.42
N GLY A 128 14.19 35.07 -1.22
CA GLY A 128 13.43 35.87 -0.26
C GLY A 128 12.40 35.05 0.53
N ARG A 129 12.78 33.83 0.94
CA ARG A 129 11.93 32.87 1.64
C ARG A 129 11.27 33.49 2.88
N SER A 130 9.96 33.32 2.98
CA SER A 130 9.15 33.67 4.14
C SER A 130 8.57 32.41 4.78
N ALA A 131 8.31 32.46 6.09
CA ALA A 131 7.73 31.31 6.79
C ALA A 131 6.29 31.09 6.34
N LEU A 132 5.95 29.85 5.99
CA LEU A 132 4.59 29.45 5.63
C LEU A 132 3.71 29.43 6.87
N ARG A 133 2.45 29.84 6.71
CA ARG A 133 1.47 29.87 7.79
C ARG A 133 0.73 28.53 7.87
N GLY A 134 0.38 28.12 9.09
CA GLY A 134 -0.35 26.88 9.35
C GLY A 134 0.54 25.65 9.46
N ASP A 135 -0.10 24.53 9.76
CA ASP A 135 0.53 23.23 10.03
C ASP A 135 -0.13 22.06 9.30
N VAL A 136 -1.41 22.19 8.94
CA VAL A 136 -2.16 21.17 8.21
C VAL A 136 -1.77 21.15 6.74
N CYS A 137 -1.35 19.99 6.27
CA CYS A 137 -0.99 19.69 4.88
C CYS A 137 -1.94 18.65 4.29
N ALA A 138 -2.23 18.77 3.00
CA ALA A 138 -2.83 17.68 2.22
C ALA A 138 -1.73 16.68 1.84
N ILE A 139 -1.98 15.40 2.11
CA ILE A 139 -1.05 14.30 1.87
C ILE A 139 -1.70 13.25 0.98
N ALA A 140 -0.94 12.73 0.01
CA ALA A 140 -1.36 11.59 -0.80
C ALA A 140 -0.27 10.54 -0.94
N TYR A 141 -0.67 9.27 -0.94
CA TYR A 141 0.17 8.12 -1.25
C TYR A 141 -0.41 7.32 -2.42
N ARG A 142 0.46 6.88 -3.32
CA ARG A 142 0.11 5.97 -4.42
C ARG A 142 1.35 5.23 -4.92
N ILE A 143 1.14 4.07 -5.55
CA ILE A 143 2.19 3.42 -6.34
C ILE A 143 2.09 3.91 -7.78
N GLY A 144 3.22 4.03 -8.46
CA GLY A 144 3.27 4.13 -9.91
C GLY A 144 4.50 3.45 -10.50
N GLN A 145 4.52 3.30 -11.83
CA GLN A 145 5.60 2.61 -12.54
C GLN A 145 6.34 3.59 -13.45
N ARG A 146 7.46 4.13 -12.97
CA ARG A 146 8.25 5.13 -13.70
C ARG A 146 9.73 5.01 -13.38
N SER A 147 10.56 5.66 -14.19
CA SER A 147 11.98 5.82 -13.86
C SER A 147 12.13 6.81 -12.70
N PRO A 148 12.99 6.52 -11.71
CA PRO A 148 13.35 7.48 -10.67
C PRO A 148 14.43 8.47 -11.13
N PHE A 149 14.91 8.32 -12.38
CA PHE A 149 15.85 9.24 -13.02
C PHE A 149 15.16 9.93 -14.20
N ASP A 150 15.54 11.18 -14.44
CA ASP A 150 14.93 12.15 -15.35
C ASP A 150 15.05 11.78 -16.85
N ALA A 151 14.49 10.62 -17.20
CA ALA A 151 14.34 10.08 -18.54
C ALA A 151 13.00 9.32 -18.62
N PRO A 152 11.87 10.02 -18.84
CA PRO A 152 10.58 9.40 -19.04
C PRO A 152 10.56 8.70 -20.41
N GLY A 153 11.05 7.46 -20.48
CA GLY A 153 10.96 6.73 -21.75
C GLY A 153 11.56 5.33 -21.78
N ASP A 154 12.71 5.12 -21.15
CA ASP A 154 13.39 3.84 -21.31
C ASP A 154 12.80 2.79 -20.37
N MET A 155 12.17 1.76 -20.96
CA MET A 155 11.48 0.70 -20.24
C MET A 155 12.40 -0.05 -19.26
N ILE A 156 13.72 -0.07 -19.52
CA ILE A 156 14.73 -0.64 -18.61
C ILE A 156 14.83 0.08 -17.26
N GLN A 157 14.42 1.35 -17.19
CA GLN A 157 14.59 2.19 -16.00
C GLN A 157 13.31 2.28 -15.16
N GLN A 158 12.18 1.77 -15.67
CA GLN A 158 10.90 1.86 -14.96
C GLN A 158 10.88 0.91 -13.77
N VAL A 159 10.58 1.45 -12.59
CA VAL A 159 10.40 0.69 -11.34
C VAL A 159 9.01 0.98 -10.77
N TYR A 160 8.44 0.00 -10.06
CA TYR A 160 7.30 0.28 -9.20
C TYR A 160 7.79 1.06 -7.99
N GLY A 161 7.36 2.32 -7.87
CA GLY A 161 7.74 3.23 -6.81
C GLY A 161 6.54 3.67 -5.97
N VAL A 162 6.75 3.84 -4.67
CA VAL A 162 5.78 4.54 -3.81
C VAL A 162 6.07 6.03 -3.87
N TYR A 163 5.02 6.79 -4.13
CA TYR A 163 5.06 8.24 -4.14
C TYR A 163 4.27 8.79 -2.96
N ARG A 164 4.89 9.69 -2.20
CA ARG A 164 4.28 10.48 -1.14
C ARG A 164 4.33 11.94 -1.54
N THR A 165 3.16 12.55 -1.62
CA THR A 165 3.02 13.95 -1.99
C THR A 165 2.52 14.73 -0.81
N ILE A 166 3.20 15.84 -0.48
CA ILE A 166 2.78 16.77 0.56
C ILE A 166 2.57 18.13 -0.10
N ILE A 167 1.37 18.69 0.08
CA ILE A 167 1.11 20.09 -0.28
C ILE A 167 1.46 20.97 0.92
N ASP A 168 2.08 22.12 0.66
CA ASP A 168 2.40 23.09 1.68
C ASP A 168 1.15 23.57 2.45
N PRO A 169 1.29 23.97 3.72
CA PRO A 169 0.13 24.28 4.56
C PRO A 169 -0.68 25.48 4.08
N GLU A 170 -0.05 26.44 3.40
CA GLU A 170 -0.73 27.62 2.88
C GLU A 170 -1.62 27.28 1.68
N ASN A 171 -1.10 26.56 0.68
CA ASN A 171 -1.91 26.07 -0.44
C ASN A 171 -2.98 25.07 0.02
N THR A 172 -2.68 24.24 1.02
CA THR A 172 -3.67 23.36 1.65
C THR A 172 -4.82 24.17 2.25
N PHE A 173 -4.51 25.25 2.96
CA PHE A 173 -5.51 26.11 3.60
C PHE A 173 -6.34 26.90 2.59
N VAL A 174 -5.73 27.39 1.50
CA VAL A 174 -6.41 28.20 0.48
C VAL A 174 -7.27 27.36 -0.46
N ASP A 175 -6.79 26.19 -0.89
CA ASP A 175 -7.45 25.42 -1.93
C ASP A 175 -8.15 24.14 -1.43
N ALA A 176 -7.50 23.40 -0.53
CA ALA A 176 -7.99 22.07 -0.13
C ALA A 176 -9.04 22.15 0.98
N LEU A 177 -8.76 22.90 2.06
CA LEU A 177 -9.66 23.00 3.20
C LEU A 177 -11.02 23.61 2.86
N PRO A 178 -11.15 24.65 2.00
CA PRO A 178 -12.47 25.21 1.68
C PRO A 178 -13.38 24.20 0.97
N LEU A 179 -12.84 23.28 0.16
CA LEU A 179 -13.64 22.21 -0.46
C LEU A 179 -14.25 21.31 0.60
N ILE A 180 -13.44 20.89 1.58
CA ILE A 180 -13.89 20.02 2.67
C ILE A 180 -14.85 20.79 3.58
N LEU A 181 -14.51 22.02 3.98
CA LEU A 181 -15.29 22.80 4.93
C LEU A 181 -16.63 23.29 4.36
N ASN A 182 -16.71 23.53 3.06
CA ASN A 182 -17.97 23.88 2.37
C ASN A 182 -18.79 22.63 1.97
N SER A 183 -18.24 21.43 2.17
CA SER A 183 -18.95 20.16 1.99
C SER A 183 -20.17 20.09 2.88
N ASN A 184 -21.28 19.59 2.33
CA ASN A 184 -22.49 19.31 3.07
C ASN A 184 -23.06 17.94 2.65
N ILE A 185 -24.10 17.48 3.35
CA ILE A 185 -24.65 16.14 3.12
C ILE A 185 -25.33 15.97 1.75
N ASP A 186 -25.82 17.06 1.16
CA ASP A 186 -26.53 17.07 -0.13
C ASP A 186 -25.56 17.21 -1.31
N ALA A 187 -24.41 17.86 -1.11
CA ALA A 187 -23.34 18.03 -2.09
C ALA A 187 -21.97 17.71 -1.47
N PRO A 188 -21.71 16.43 -1.12
CA PRO A 188 -20.52 16.07 -0.37
C PRO A 188 -19.26 16.20 -1.23
N GLN A 189 -18.33 17.00 -0.74
CA GLN A 189 -16.94 17.03 -1.16
C GLN A 189 -16.07 16.15 -0.24
N SER A 190 -15.00 15.62 -0.79
CA SER A 190 -14.04 14.75 -0.12
C SER A 190 -12.61 15.07 -0.59
N PRO A 191 -11.57 14.50 0.04
CA PRO A 191 -10.19 14.69 -0.40
C PRO A 191 -9.99 14.45 -1.91
N TRP A 192 -10.68 13.47 -2.50
CA TRP A 192 -10.64 13.22 -3.95
C TRP A 192 -10.95 14.46 -4.79
N ASN A 193 -11.94 15.28 -4.42
CA ASN A 193 -12.29 16.49 -5.18
C ASN A 193 -11.16 17.52 -5.24
N TYR A 194 -10.28 17.54 -4.23
CA TYR A 194 -9.08 18.36 -4.24
C TYR A 194 -8.01 17.77 -5.16
N TRP A 195 -7.71 16.48 -4.99
CA TRP A 195 -6.60 15.80 -5.66
C TRP A 195 -6.84 15.52 -7.15
N SER A 196 -8.05 15.13 -7.54
CA SER A 196 -8.40 14.80 -8.93
C SER A 196 -9.10 15.94 -9.68
N GLY A 197 -9.24 17.10 -9.04
CA GLY A 197 -10.00 18.23 -9.58
C GLY A 197 -9.25 19.03 -10.63
N ALA A 198 -9.64 20.29 -10.79
CA ALA A 198 -8.91 21.23 -11.63
C ALA A 198 -7.45 21.36 -11.19
N PRO A 199 -6.52 21.70 -12.11
CA PRO A 199 -5.12 21.94 -11.77
C PRO A 199 -4.96 22.85 -10.55
N ARG A 200 -4.10 22.45 -9.62
CA ARG A 200 -3.85 23.17 -8.36
C ARG A 200 -2.48 23.80 -8.37
N GLN A 201 -2.38 24.94 -7.71
CA GLN A 201 -1.09 25.57 -7.48
C GLN A 201 -0.40 24.88 -6.30
N PHE A 202 0.89 24.59 -6.43
CA PHE A 202 1.71 24.02 -5.37
C PHE A 202 3.13 24.57 -5.46
N ALA A 203 3.85 24.54 -4.33
CA ALA A 203 5.26 24.87 -4.31
C ALA A 203 6.12 23.71 -4.83
N ASN A 204 6.86 23.94 -5.92
CA ASN A 204 7.83 23.01 -6.47
C ASN A 204 9.25 23.43 -6.04
N TYR A 205 9.77 22.75 -5.01
CA TYR A 205 11.08 23.06 -4.40
C TYR A 205 12.27 22.50 -5.17
N SER A 206 12.05 21.48 -5.99
CA SER A 206 13.11 20.79 -6.74
C SER A 206 13.41 21.44 -8.08
N LYS A 207 12.53 22.33 -8.56
CA LYS A 207 12.75 23.09 -9.79
C LYS A 207 14.05 23.88 -9.72
N THR A 208 15.03 23.52 -10.55
CA THR A 208 16.30 24.24 -10.72
C THR A 208 16.30 25.07 -12.00
N PRO A 209 16.95 26.25 -12.06
CA PRO A 209 17.71 26.90 -10.97
C PRO A 209 16.84 27.69 -9.98
N SER A 210 15.55 27.87 -10.29
CA SER A 210 14.64 28.75 -9.55
C SER A 210 13.43 27.98 -9.04
N PRO A 211 13.45 27.52 -7.77
CA PRO A 211 12.28 26.95 -7.13
C PRO A 211 11.13 27.96 -7.16
N GLY A 212 9.90 27.48 -7.36
CA GLY A 212 8.75 28.37 -7.50
C GLY A 212 7.42 27.64 -7.39
N TYR A 213 6.34 28.35 -7.73
CA TYR A 213 5.02 27.75 -7.80
C TYR A 213 4.75 27.20 -9.20
N GLU A 214 4.06 26.07 -9.25
CA GLU A 214 3.56 25.47 -10.49
C GLU A 214 2.10 25.10 -10.36
N THR A 215 1.39 25.07 -11.48
CA THR A 215 -0.03 24.71 -11.55
C THR A 215 -0.21 23.54 -12.48
N ARG A 216 -0.51 22.35 -11.92
CA ARG A 216 -0.71 21.09 -12.66
C ARG A 216 -1.81 20.26 -11.99
N ALA A 217 -2.29 19.23 -12.69
CA ALA A 217 -3.14 18.22 -12.06
C ALA A 217 -2.35 17.50 -10.96
N LEU A 218 -2.95 17.34 -9.77
CA LEU A 218 -2.29 16.64 -8.67
C LEU A 218 -2.36 15.11 -8.87
N ILE A 219 -3.55 14.62 -9.22
CA ILE A 219 -3.82 13.26 -9.70
C ILE A 219 -4.58 13.38 -11.04
N ASP A 220 -4.14 12.64 -12.05
CA ASP A 220 -4.82 12.51 -13.34
C ASP A 220 -5.18 11.04 -13.61
N SER A 221 -6.07 10.81 -14.58
CA SER A 221 -6.48 9.47 -14.98
C SER A 221 -5.44 8.72 -15.82
N ASP A 222 -4.46 9.44 -16.39
CA ASP A 222 -3.47 8.88 -17.31
C ASP A 222 -2.11 8.67 -16.64
N ILE A 223 -1.89 7.44 -16.16
CA ILE A 223 -0.64 7.06 -15.51
C ILE A 223 0.56 6.99 -16.47
N VAL A 224 0.32 6.96 -17.79
CA VAL A 224 1.36 6.82 -18.83
C VAL A 224 1.76 8.18 -19.42
N SER A 225 1.17 9.28 -18.93
CA SER A 225 1.44 10.62 -19.44
C SER A 225 2.93 10.97 -19.41
N LYS A 226 3.42 11.53 -20.53
CA LYS A 226 4.80 12.05 -20.67
C LYS A 226 5.08 13.17 -19.67
N THR A 227 4.05 13.98 -19.36
CA THR A 227 4.06 14.96 -18.28
C THR A 227 3.18 14.43 -17.15
N PRO A 228 3.75 13.72 -16.15
CA PRO A 228 2.97 13.11 -15.07
C PRO A 228 2.08 14.13 -14.35
N CYS A 229 1.11 13.67 -13.58
CA CYS A 229 0.54 14.51 -12.53
C CYS A 229 1.58 14.77 -11.43
N TRP A 230 1.39 15.83 -10.63
CA TRP A 230 2.33 16.22 -9.58
C TRP A 230 2.66 15.07 -8.63
N THR A 231 1.66 14.26 -8.26
CA THR A 231 1.87 13.13 -7.34
C THR A 231 2.81 12.05 -7.87
N MET A 232 3.10 12.05 -9.17
CA MET A 232 3.96 11.09 -9.86
C MET A 232 5.32 11.69 -10.26
N ASP A 233 5.61 12.93 -9.86
CA ASP A 233 6.93 13.53 -10.06
C ASP A 233 7.99 12.86 -9.19
N GLU A 234 9.23 12.82 -9.67
CA GLU A 234 10.39 12.19 -9.02
C GLU A 234 10.64 12.69 -7.58
N ASN A 235 10.27 13.94 -7.29
CA ASN A 235 10.50 14.56 -5.98
C ASN A 235 9.59 14.01 -4.89
N ASN A 236 8.51 13.34 -5.29
CA ASN A 236 7.58 12.67 -4.39
C ASN A 236 7.94 11.19 -4.20
N PHE A 237 8.99 10.68 -4.85
CA PHE A 237 9.43 9.30 -4.75
C PHE A 237 10.06 9.00 -3.38
N ILE A 238 9.58 7.95 -2.70
CA ILE A 238 10.07 7.60 -1.35
C ILE A 238 10.59 6.16 -1.20
N ALA A 239 10.18 5.24 -2.08
CA ALA A 239 10.65 3.86 -2.04
C ALA A 239 10.57 3.20 -3.42
N SER A 240 11.56 2.35 -3.71
CA SER A 240 11.69 1.62 -4.96
C SER A 240 11.23 0.16 -4.84
N ASN A 241 10.89 -0.45 -5.99
CA ASN A 241 10.55 -1.87 -6.15
C ASN A 241 9.37 -2.35 -5.30
N VAL A 242 8.44 -1.46 -4.95
CA VAL A 242 7.25 -1.79 -4.16
C VAL A 242 6.13 -2.24 -5.09
N VAL A 243 5.78 -3.52 -5.03
CA VAL A 243 4.81 -4.18 -5.91
C VAL A 243 3.47 -4.47 -5.24
N ALA A 244 3.32 -4.15 -3.96
CA ALA A 244 2.03 -4.09 -3.31
C ALA A 244 2.09 -3.13 -2.12
N MET A 245 0.99 -2.42 -1.89
CA MET A 245 0.69 -1.62 -0.71
C MET A 245 -0.75 -1.95 -0.29
N ASN A 246 -0.90 -2.53 0.90
CA ASN A 246 -2.17 -2.98 1.44
C ASN A 246 -2.46 -2.26 2.75
N LEU A 247 -3.74 -1.97 2.97
CA LEU A 247 -4.21 -1.20 4.11
C LEU A 247 -5.32 -1.97 4.83
N VAL A 248 -5.17 -2.12 6.14
CA VAL A 248 -6.21 -2.62 7.03
C VAL A 248 -6.54 -1.52 8.02
N PHE A 249 -7.80 -1.09 8.04
CA PHE A 249 -8.27 -0.06 8.95
C PHE A 249 -8.86 -0.70 10.20
N TRP A 250 -8.23 -0.48 11.33
CA TRP A 250 -8.70 -0.96 12.63
C TRP A 250 -9.58 0.10 13.25
N SER A 251 -10.86 -0.23 13.41
CA SER A 251 -11.89 0.70 13.84
C SER A 251 -12.67 0.17 15.04
N SER A 252 -13.33 1.05 15.78
CA SER A 252 -14.19 0.67 16.91
C SER A 252 -15.56 1.29 16.74
N SER A 253 -16.62 0.57 17.09
CA SER A 253 -17.97 1.13 17.17
C SER A 253 -18.40 1.39 18.61
N SER A 254 -19.13 2.48 18.84
CA SER A 254 -19.80 2.77 20.11
C SER A 254 -21.19 2.13 20.21
N LEU A 255 -21.71 1.51 19.14
CA LEU A 255 -23.03 0.91 19.14
C LEU A 255 -23.10 -0.38 19.96
N SER A 256 -24.23 -0.58 20.63
CA SER A 256 -24.54 -1.79 21.40
C SER A 256 -24.77 -3.00 20.49
N ALA A 257 -24.28 -4.17 20.91
CA ALA A 257 -24.60 -5.45 20.27
C ALA A 257 -26.12 -5.75 20.30
N THR A 258 -26.84 -5.17 21.26
CA THR A 258 -28.27 -5.40 21.49
C THR A 258 -29.04 -4.10 21.38
N ALA A 259 -30.18 -4.13 20.69
CA ALA A 259 -31.07 -2.97 20.58
C ALA A 259 -31.92 -2.82 21.84
N THR A 260 -31.85 -1.66 22.49
CA THR A 260 -32.94 -1.13 23.31
C THR A 260 -33.34 0.21 22.71
N ALA A 261 -34.57 0.30 22.18
CA ALA A 261 -35.08 1.55 21.62
C ALA A 261 -34.90 2.69 22.64
N PRO A 262 -34.43 3.88 22.21
CA PRO A 262 -34.29 4.35 20.83
C PRO A 262 -32.92 4.07 20.17
N ALA A 263 -32.04 3.26 20.79
CA ALA A 263 -30.67 3.03 20.29
C ALA A 263 -30.63 2.08 19.08
N LEU A 264 -29.91 2.49 18.04
CA LEU A 264 -29.60 1.63 16.89
C LEU A 264 -28.60 0.54 17.32
N PRO A 265 -28.88 -0.75 17.06
CA PRO A 265 -27.92 -1.81 17.33
C PRO A 265 -26.77 -1.76 16.34
N ASP A 266 -25.64 -2.32 16.75
CA ASP A 266 -24.55 -2.65 15.87
C ASP A 266 -25.03 -3.56 14.72
N PRO A 267 -24.74 -3.24 13.44
CA PRO A 267 -25.23 -4.02 12.31
C PRO A 267 -24.72 -5.47 12.27
N CYS A 268 -23.61 -5.75 12.94
CA CYS A 268 -23.04 -7.08 13.10
C CYS A 268 -23.25 -7.65 14.52
N ALA A 269 -24.06 -7.00 15.36
CA ALA A 269 -24.29 -7.35 16.76
C ALA A 269 -22.99 -7.63 17.56
N ARG A 270 -21.89 -6.96 17.19
CA ARG A 270 -20.59 -7.13 17.86
C ARG A 270 -20.54 -6.28 19.12
N MET A 271 -19.74 -6.71 20.11
CA MET A 271 -19.61 -5.96 21.37
C MET A 271 -19.11 -4.53 21.11
N PRO A 272 -19.59 -3.52 21.87
CA PRO A 272 -19.08 -2.16 21.79
C PRO A 272 -17.57 -2.10 21.99
N GLN A 273 -16.92 -1.12 21.37
CA GLN A 273 -15.50 -0.78 21.53
C GLN A 273 -14.50 -1.89 21.14
N THR A 274 -14.98 -3.01 20.62
CA THR A 274 -14.13 -4.03 19.99
C THR A 274 -13.47 -3.47 18.74
N LEU A 275 -12.17 -3.75 18.57
CA LEU A 275 -11.45 -3.43 17.35
C LEU A 275 -11.93 -4.33 16.21
N ARG A 276 -12.18 -3.72 15.07
CA ARG A 276 -12.77 -4.34 13.88
C ARG A 276 -11.90 -3.99 12.67
N PRO A 277 -11.39 -5.00 11.96
CA PRO A 277 -10.63 -4.79 10.75
C PRO A 277 -11.58 -4.51 9.57
N VAL A 278 -11.35 -3.39 8.89
CA VAL A 278 -11.95 -3.04 7.60
C VAL A 278 -10.88 -3.22 6.52
N VAL A 279 -11.14 -4.09 5.54
CA VAL A 279 -10.16 -4.54 4.54
C VAL A 279 -10.64 -4.22 3.14
N LEU A 280 -9.71 -3.90 2.25
CA LEU A 280 -9.97 -3.75 0.82
C LEU A 280 -10.16 -5.13 0.16
N VAL A 281 -11.20 -5.27 -0.66
CA VAL A 281 -11.44 -6.44 -1.53
C VAL A 281 -11.56 -6.01 -2.97
N SER A 282 -11.20 -6.89 -3.90
CA SER A 282 -11.43 -6.64 -5.32
C SER A 282 -12.93 -6.60 -5.60
N ALA A 283 -13.39 -5.68 -6.45
CA ALA A 283 -14.78 -5.67 -6.91
C ALA A 283 -15.19 -6.97 -7.61
N LYS A 284 -14.23 -7.70 -8.21
CA LYS A 284 -14.47 -9.01 -8.87
C LYS A 284 -14.56 -10.18 -7.88
N ASP A 285 -14.00 -10.04 -6.69
CA ASP A 285 -14.04 -11.06 -5.64
C ASP A 285 -15.25 -10.88 -4.70
N ASP A 286 -16.06 -9.85 -4.93
CA ASP A 286 -17.31 -9.65 -4.22
C ASP A 286 -18.40 -10.62 -4.72
N LYS A 287 -18.71 -11.61 -3.88
CA LYS A 287 -19.81 -12.58 -4.09
C LYS A 287 -21.03 -12.31 -3.20
N SER A 288 -21.13 -11.11 -2.61
CA SER A 288 -22.33 -10.74 -1.88
C SER A 288 -23.44 -10.46 -2.90
N ASP A 289 -24.40 -11.39 -3.05
CA ASP A 289 -25.63 -11.21 -3.87
C ASP A 289 -26.54 -10.06 -3.33
N MET A 290 -25.99 -9.09 -2.60
CA MET A 290 -26.71 -7.98 -1.98
C MET A 290 -26.82 -6.81 -2.95
N ALA A 291 -28.05 -6.35 -3.19
CA ALA A 291 -28.30 -5.16 -4.00
C ALA A 291 -27.50 -3.94 -3.49
N SER A 292 -26.93 -3.17 -4.43
CA SER A 292 -26.15 -1.95 -4.17
C SER A 292 -26.84 -0.92 -3.25
N SER A 293 -28.17 -0.98 -3.13
CA SER A 293 -29.00 -0.14 -2.27
C SER A 293 -29.00 -0.51 -0.78
N LYS A 294 -28.44 -1.66 -0.38
CA LYS A 294 -28.48 -2.16 1.01
C LYS A 294 -27.30 -1.73 1.88
N GLY A 295 -26.36 -0.98 1.31
CA GLY A 295 -25.30 -0.32 2.07
C GLY A 295 -24.20 -1.24 2.55
N GLY A 296 -23.03 -1.20 1.90
CA GLY A 296 -21.70 -1.25 2.52
C GLY A 296 -21.24 -2.51 3.27
N TYR A 297 -22.16 -3.39 3.64
CA TYR A 297 -21.88 -4.67 4.25
C TYR A 297 -21.78 -5.70 3.14
N ARG A 298 -20.62 -5.77 2.47
CA ARG A 298 -20.28 -6.92 1.61
C ARG A 298 -19.88 -8.10 2.50
N ALA A 299 -20.80 -8.58 3.32
CA ALA A 299 -20.61 -9.78 4.12
C ALA A 299 -21.22 -10.97 3.36
N MET A 300 -20.36 -11.68 2.61
CA MET A 300 -20.26 -13.14 2.53
C MET A 300 -19.71 -13.56 1.17
N PHE A 301 -18.64 -14.35 1.19
CA PHE A 301 -18.44 -15.40 0.20
C PHE A 301 -19.70 -16.27 0.20
N LYS A 302 -20.53 -16.13 -0.82
CA LYS A 302 -21.46 -17.20 -1.17
C LYS A 302 -20.67 -18.12 -2.09
N ASP A 303 -20.20 -19.25 -1.56
CA ASP A 303 -19.89 -20.35 -2.46
C ASP A 303 -21.23 -20.82 -3.03
N ALA A 304 -21.43 -20.54 -4.32
CA ALA A 304 -22.55 -21.06 -5.08
C ALA A 304 -22.37 -22.55 -5.40
N ASP A 305 -21.16 -23.08 -5.24
CA ASP A 305 -20.85 -24.47 -5.50
C ASP A 305 -20.29 -25.08 -4.22
N GLY A 306 -20.90 -26.15 -3.72
CA GLY A 306 -20.57 -26.80 -2.43
C GLY A 306 -19.18 -27.42 -2.34
N HIS A 307 -18.13 -26.68 -2.68
CA HIS A 307 -16.73 -27.05 -2.59
C HIS A 307 -16.09 -26.27 -1.44
N GLY A 308 -16.08 -26.89 -0.26
CA GLY A 308 -15.58 -26.29 0.98
C GLY A 308 -14.07 -26.28 1.10
N ASP A 309 -13.35 -25.46 0.31
CA ASP A 309 -11.94 -25.22 0.60
C ASP A 309 -11.47 -23.77 0.34
N ILE A 310 -11.10 -23.12 1.46
CA ILE A 310 -10.51 -21.77 1.56
C ILE A 310 -9.15 -21.70 0.84
N ALA A 311 -8.52 -22.84 0.57
CA ALA A 311 -7.21 -22.93 -0.08
C ALA A 311 -7.12 -22.29 -1.49
N THR A 312 -8.24 -21.90 -2.09
CA THR A 312 -8.29 -21.35 -3.46
C THR A 312 -8.72 -19.89 -3.57
N ALA A 313 -9.07 -19.21 -2.46
CA ALA A 313 -9.47 -17.79 -2.49
C ALA A 313 -8.22 -16.88 -2.51
N PRO A 314 -8.05 -15.98 -3.50
CA PRO A 314 -6.84 -15.22 -3.69
C PRO A 314 -6.83 -13.95 -2.81
N LEU A 315 -6.67 -14.11 -1.50
CA LEU A 315 -6.24 -13.00 -0.62
C LEU A 315 -4.80 -13.26 -0.22
N ARG A 316 -3.87 -12.60 -0.91
CA ARG A 316 -2.41 -12.80 -0.79
C ARG A 316 -1.81 -12.56 0.61
N TYR A 317 -2.60 -12.08 1.58
CA TYR A 317 -2.13 -11.75 2.93
C TYR A 317 -3.10 -12.12 4.06
N ALA A 318 -4.04 -13.05 3.82
CA ALA A 318 -4.75 -13.67 4.94
C ALA A 318 -3.78 -14.62 5.69
N PRO A 319 -3.84 -14.71 7.03
CA PRO A 319 -3.01 -15.65 7.78
C PRO A 319 -3.21 -17.09 7.28
N ASN A 320 -2.10 -17.86 7.17
CA ASN A 320 -2.09 -19.27 6.71
C ASN A 320 -2.92 -20.24 7.57
N SER A 321 -3.49 -19.78 8.67
CA SER A 321 -4.49 -20.51 9.42
C SER A 321 -5.85 -20.32 8.77
N ALA A 322 -6.60 -21.41 8.55
CA ALA A 322 -8.04 -21.29 8.35
C ALA A 322 -8.59 -20.29 9.37
N PRO A 323 -9.26 -19.19 8.96
CA PRO A 323 -9.85 -18.26 9.90
C PRO A 323 -10.68 -19.11 10.85
N THR A 324 -10.28 -19.12 12.12
CA THR A 324 -10.96 -19.89 13.13
C THR A 324 -12.38 -19.37 13.14
N ILE A 325 -13.32 -20.18 12.62
CA ILE A 325 -14.75 -19.87 12.67
C ILE A 325 -15.02 -19.62 14.15
N PRO A 326 -15.39 -18.39 14.58
CA PRO A 326 -15.76 -18.18 15.96
C PRO A 326 -16.92 -19.12 16.25
N ASN A 327 -16.71 -20.04 17.18
CA ASN A 327 -17.69 -21.04 17.57
C ASN A 327 -18.97 -20.29 17.97
N PRO A 328 -20.11 -20.57 17.31
CA PRO A 328 -21.35 -19.91 17.66
C PRO A 328 -21.81 -20.36 19.05
N LEU A 329 -22.77 -19.61 19.59
CA LEU A 329 -23.80 -20.00 20.59
C LEU A 329 -23.62 -19.36 21.99
N PRO A 330 -24.73 -19.08 22.70
CA PRO A 330 -25.82 -20.04 22.95
C PRO A 330 -27.08 -19.88 22.06
N THR A 331 -27.44 -20.98 21.40
CA THR A 331 -28.81 -21.42 21.03
C THR A 331 -29.68 -20.58 20.08
N GLY A 332 -29.27 -20.37 18.82
CA GLY A 332 -30.21 -19.92 17.81
C GLY A 332 -29.69 -20.05 16.38
N SER A 333 -30.57 -20.39 15.45
CA SER A 333 -30.35 -20.43 13.99
C SER A 333 -30.14 -19.01 13.40
N GLY A 334 -29.18 -18.28 13.95
CA GLY A 334 -28.87 -16.87 13.68
C GLY A 334 -27.70 -16.69 12.73
N LYS A 335 -27.72 -15.58 12.01
CA LYS A 335 -26.79 -15.18 10.94
C LYS A 335 -25.32 -15.29 11.39
N LYS A 336 -24.49 -15.91 10.54
CA LYS A 336 -23.04 -16.06 10.73
C LYS A 336 -22.37 -14.68 10.57
N PHE A 337 -21.74 -14.16 11.63
CA PHE A 337 -21.05 -12.86 11.59
C PHE A 337 -19.60 -13.05 11.12
N HIS A 338 -19.25 -12.41 10.00
CA HIS A 338 -17.89 -12.43 9.45
C HIS A 338 -16.93 -11.62 10.34
N PRO A 339 -15.65 -12.01 10.55
CA PRO A 339 -14.72 -11.27 11.42
C PRO A 339 -14.19 -9.95 10.82
N TYR A 340 -14.32 -9.78 9.51
CA TYR A 340 -13.85 -8.61 8.76
C TYR A 340 -15.01 -7.86 8.12
N ASP A 341 -14.88 -6.54 8.04
CA ASP A 341 -15.71 -5.68 7.20
C ASP A 341 -14.92 -5.27 5.95
N TYR A 342 -15.61 -4.95 4.86
CA TYR A 342 -14.98 -4.81 3.55
C TYR A 342 -15.43 -3.59 2.76
N TYR A 343 -14.54 -3.04 1.94
CA TYR A 343 -14.85 -2.05 0.90
C TYR A 343 -14.15 -2.44 -0.41
N SER A 344 -14.63 -1.97 -1.56
CA SER A 344 -14.14 -2.47 -2.86
C SER A 344 -13.61 -1.41 -3.81
N SER A 345 -14.15 -0.20 -3.75
CA SER A 345 -13.83 0.85 -4.72
C SER A 345 -13.38 2.12 -4.03
N ARG A 346 -14.01 2.45 -2.90
CA ARG A 346 -13.73 3.67 -2.14
C ARG A 346 -14.01 3.46 -0.66
N LEU A 347 -13.21 4.10 0.18
CA LEU A 347 -13.48 4.26 1.60
C LEU A 347 -13.33 5.73 1.98
N ARG A 348 -14.40 6.31 2.53
CA ARG A 348 -14.38 7.68 3.08
C ARG A 348 -14.38 7.61 4.60
N VAL A 349 -13.47 8.34 5.22
CA VAL A 349 -13.30 8.38 6.67
C VAL A 349 -13.59 9.77 7.18
N TYR A 350 -14.57 9.79 8.07
CA TYR A 350 -15.00 10.92 8.88
C TYR A 350 -14.54 10.61 10.32
N ALA A 351 -14.60 11.57 11.26
CA ALA A 351 -14.04 11.30 12.59
C ALA A 351 -14.76 10.18 13.37
N ASP A 352 -16.08 10.10 13.27
CA ASP A 352 -16.89 9.14 14.02
C ASP A 352 -17.45 7.98 13.18
N ARG A 353 -17.24 8.04 11.86
CA ARG A 353 -17.89 7.12 10.91
C ARG A 353 -17.05 6.88 9.66
N MET A 354 -17.27 5.72 9.04
CA MET A 354 -16.65 5.35 7.77
C MET A 354 -17.75 5.02 6.75
N TYR A 355 -17.57 5.43 5.50
CA TYR A 355 -18.50 5.15 4.41
C TYR A 355 -17.79 4.38 3.29
N PRO A 356 -18.05 3.08 3.13
CA PRO A 356 -17.59 2.32 1.98
C PRO A 356 -18.43 2.65 0.73
N ASP A 357 -17.78 2.74 -0.42
CA ASP A 357 -18.35 2.89 -1.76
C ASP A 357 -19.28 4.14 -1.92
N ASN A 358 -20.18 4.16 -2.92
CA ASN A 358 -21.03 5.31 -3.28
C ASN A 358 -22.45 5.25 -2.72
N LEU A 359 -22.54 5.01 -1.41
CA LEU A 359 -23.82 5.08 -0.72
C LEU A 359 -24.25 6.53 -0.47
N PRO A 360 -25.56 6.82 -0.53
CA PRO A 360 -26.08 8.13 -0.15
C PRO A 360 -25.73 8.44 1.31
N LEU A 361 -25.22 9.64 1.58
CA LEU A 361 -24.77 10.02 2.92
C LEU A 361 -25.91 10.23 3.92
N LYS A 362 -27.11 10.52 3.42
CA LYS A 362 -28.32 10.79 4.19
C LYS A 362 -29.17 9.53 4.30
N PRO A 363 -29.60 9.09 5.50
CA PRO A 363 -30.55 8.00 5.65
C PRO A 363 -31.88 8.31 4.93
N THR A 364 -32.31 7.43 4.02
CA THR A 364 -33.63 7.46 3.38
C THR A 364 -34.71 6.71 4.18
N ALA A 365 -34.33 6.00 5.24
CA ALA A 365 -35.23 5.29 6.16
C ALA A 365 -34.63 5.18 7.57
N THR A 366 -35.48 5.06 8.60
CA THR A 366 -35.07 4.94 10.03
C THR A 366 -34.37 3.63 10.39
N THR A 367 -34.39 2.65 9.49
CA THR A 367 -33.75 1.33 9.64
C THR A 367 -32.44 1.20 8.85
N TRP A 368 -32.04 2.23 8.12
CA TRP A 368 -30.89 2.19 7.24
C TRP A 368 -29.72 2.98 7.82
N LEU A 369 -28.57 2.32 7.91
CA LEU A 369 -27.29 2.91 8.27
C LEU A 369 -26.44 3.03 6.99
N PRO A 370 -26.43 4.18 6.30
CA PRO A 370 -25.57 4.40 5.13
C PRO A 370 -24.08 4.41 5.45
N TYR A 371 -23.71 4.43 6.75
CA TYR A 371 -22.35 4.47 7.26
C TYR A 371 -22.09 3.34 8.25
N LEU A 372 -20.80 2.99 8.33
CA LEU A 372 -20.24 2.27 9.48
C LEU A 372 -20.08 3.29 10.62
N PRO A 373 -20.71 3.09 11.79
CA PRO A 373 -20.61 3.95 12.97
C PRO A 373 -19.28 3.66 13.70
N TYR A 374 -18.21 3.71 12.92
CA TYR A 374 -16.87 3.25 13.25
C TYR A 374 -15.96 4.46 13.33
N SER A 375 -15.34 4.65 14.49
CA SER A 375 -14.24 5.57 14.64
C SER A 375 -12.94 4.83 14.30
N LEU A 376 -12.14 5.40 13.40
CA LEU A 376 -10.82 4.86 13.08
C LEU A 376 -9.91 4.96 14.30
N LYS A 377 -9.22 3.87 14.65
CA LYS A 377 -8.28 3.83 15.78
C LYS A 377 -6.85 3.57 15.33
N ALA A 378 -6.67 2.76 14.31
CA ALA A 378 -5.35 2.48 13.75
C ALA A 378 -5.43 2.08 12.27
N VAL A 379 -4.31 2.19 11.58
CA VAL A 379 -4.11 1.69 10.23
C VAL A 379 -2.93 0.74 10.26
N GLU A 380 -3.12 -0.45 9.72
CA GLU A 380 -2.04 -1.38 9.46
C GLU A 380 -1.69 -1.31 7.98
N VAL A 381 -0.44 -0.95 7.71
CA VAL A 381 0.12 -0.80 6.38
C VAL A 381 1.03 -1.98 6.11
N SER A 382 0.82 -2.69 5.02
CA SER A 382 1.70 -3.75 4.53
C SER A 382 2.20 -3.40 3.15
N ILE A 383 3.50 -3.53 2.92
CA ILE A 383 4.12 -3.33 1.61
C ILE A 383 4.91 -4.56 1.20
N THR A 384 4.86 -4.90 -0.09
CA THR A 384 5.69 -5.96 -0.67
C THR A 384 6.74 -5.35 -1.56
N VAL A 385 8.00 -5.58 -1.22
CA VAL A 385 9.17 -5.06 -1.91
C VAL A 385 9.89 -6.20 -2.62
N LEU A 386 10.23 -6.03 -3.89
CA LEU A 386 11.05 -7.00 -4.62
C LEU A 386 12.53 -6.82 -4.25
N THR A 387 13.24 -7.94 -4.08
CA THR A 387 14.71 -7.92 -3.99
C THR A 387 15.34 -7.32 -5.26
N PRO A 388 16.61 -6.86 -5.19
CA PRO A 388 17.33 -6.37 -6.36
C PRO A 388 17.35 -7.37 -7.52
N GLU A 389 17.44 -8.68 -7.24
CA GLU A 389 17.37 -9.74 -8.26
C GLU A 389 15.99 -9.82 -8.92
N GLY A 390 14.91 -9.89 -8.13
CA GLY A 390 13.55 -9.91 -8.65
C GLY A 390 13.19 -8.67 -9.46
N SER A 391 13.67 -7.48 -9.05
CA SER A 391 13.48 -6.24 -9.81
C SER A 391 14.22 -6.27 -11.16
N LYS A 392 15.43 -6.84 -11.21
CA LYS A 392 16.20 -6.99 -12.45
C LYS A 392 15.50 -7.96 -13.40
N GLU A 393 15.02 -9.08 -12.89
CA GLU A 393 14.30 -10.08 -13.67
C GLU A 393 13.01 -9.51 -14.26
N LEU A 394 12.21 -8.83 -13.45
CA LEU A 394 10.98 -8.16 -13.89
C LEU A 394 11.26 -7.15 -15.00
N ARG A 395 12.25 -6.27 -14.82
CA ARG A 395 12.63 -5.28 -15.83
C ARG A 395 13.16 -5.93 -17.10
N GLY A 396 13.94 -7.02 -16.98
CA GLY A 396 14.41 -7.80 -18.12
C GLY A 396 13.25 -8.34 -18.97
N LEU A 397 12.19 -8.85 -18.35
CA LEU A 397 10.99 -9.30 -19.06
C LEU A 397 10.19 -8.15 -19.68
N GLN A 398 10.09 -7.01 -19.00
CA GLN A 398 9.43 -5.81 -19.54
C GLN A 398 10.14 -5.29 -20.79
N MET A 399 11.48 -5.33 -20.79
CA MET A 399 12.30 -4.99 -21.95
C MET A 399 12.10 -5.98 -23.10
N LEU A 400 12.22 -7.28 -22.84
CA LEU A 400 12.09 -8.32 -23.87
C LEU A 400 10.76 -8.25 -24.59
N ASN A 401 9.69 -7.94 -23.86
CA ASN A 401 8.34 -7.85 -24.40
C ASN A 401 7.98 -6.46 -24.92
N ASN A 402 8.88 -5.47 -24.79
CA ASN A 402 8.62 -4.06 -25.09
C ASN A 402 7.27 -3.59 -24.49
N ASN A 403 6.97 -4.03 -23.26
CA ASN A 403 5.69 -3.81 -22.61
C ASN A 403 5.88 -3.56 -21.10
N GLN A 404 5.18 -2.55 -20.56
CA GLN A 404 5.16 -2.26 -19.13
C GLN A 404 4.54 -3.41 -18.31
N LYS A 405 3.68 -4.21 -18.96
CA LYS A 405 3.09 -5.41 -18.40
C LYS A 405 3.83 -6.66 -18.89
N VAL A 406 4.21 -7.53 -17.96
CA VAL A 406 4.69 -8.90 -18.27
C VAL A 406 3.52 -9.90 -18.20
N PRO A 407 3.64 -11.13 -18.72
CA PRO A 407 2.64 -12.17 -18.51
C PRO A 407 2.33 -12.36 -17.02
N GLU A 408 1.05 -12.51 -16.68
CA GLU A 408 0.61 -12.53 -15.27
C GLU A 408 1.29 -13.65 -14.48
N ALA A 409 1.43 -14.84 -15.06
CA ALA A 409 2.10 -15.97 -14.41
C ALA A 409 3.56 -15.65 -14.01
N ASP A 410 4.30 -14.96 -14.89
CA ASP A 410 5.69 -14.55 -14.62
C ASP A 410 5.75 -13.51 -13.51
N PHE A 411 4.86 -12.52 -13.54
CA PHE A 411 4.76 -11.53 -12.46
C PHE A 411 4.48 -12.20 -11.12
N LYS A 412 3.50 -13.11 -11.06
CA LYS A 412 3.16 -13.84 -9.82
C LYS A 412 4.35 -14.66 -9.32
N ARG A 413 5.06 -15.36 -10.22
CA ARG A 413 6.26 -16.13 -9.87
C ARG A 413 7.36 -15.23 -9.29
N ILE A 414 7.64 -14.09 -9.92
CA ILE A 414 8.66 -13.14 -9.45
C ILE A 414 8.30 -12.61 -8.05
N VAL A 415 7.06 -12.17 -7.85
CA VAL A 415 6.60 -11.68 -6.54
C VAL A 415 6.69 -12.79 -5.48
N TYR A 416 6.35 -14.03 -5.83
CA TYR A 416 6.43 -15.16 -4.90
C TYR A 416 7.87 -15.52 -4.52
N MET A 417 8.80 -15.53 -5.48
CA MET A 417 10.19 -15.93 -5.23
C MET A 417 11.02 -14.82 -4.57
N TYR A 418 10.78 -13.56 -4.95
CA TYR A 418 11.64 -12.43 -4.63
C TYR A 418 10.95 -11.32 -3.83
N GLY A 419 9.66 -11.44 -3.56
CA GLY A 419 8.93 -10.48 -2.73
C GLY A 419 9.23 -10.67 -1.24
N ARG A 420 9.39 -9.55 -0.54
CA ARG A 420 9.49 -9.46 0.91
C ARG A 420 8.37 -8.57 1.42
N ASN A 421 7.57 -9.08 2.35
CA ASN A 421 6.48 -8.33 2.96
C ASN A 421 6.98 -7.68 4.27
N TYR A 422 6.69 -6.39 4.42
CA TYR A 422 6.91 -5.64 5.64
C TYR A 422 5.59 -4.98 6.05
N THR A 423 5.24 -5.11 7.33
CA THR A 423 3.99 -4.58 7.88
C THR A 423 4.27 -3.68 9.07
N ARG A 424 3.47 -2.62 9.21
CA ARG A 424 3.47 -1.74 10.37
C ARG A 424 2.06 -1.41 10.82
N TYR A 425 1.82 -1.57 12.11
CA TYR A 425 0.61 -1.11 12.77
C TYR A 425 0.82 0.32 13.29
N ILE A 426 0.00 1.26 12.83
CA ILE A 426 0.12 2.69 13.13
C ILE A 426 -1.14 3.13 13.88
N ARG A 427 -0.97 3.68 15.07
CA ARG A 427 -2.09 4.29 15.81
C ARG A 427 -2.39 5.66 15.22
N VAL A 428 -3.65 5.90 14.89
CA VAL A 428 -4.12 7.20 14.42
C VAL A 428 -4.44 8.03 15.66
N LEU A 429 -3.69 9.10 15.90
CA LEU A 429 -3.94 10.02 17.00
C LEU A 429 -4.99 11.06 16.56
N SER A 430 -6.15 10.60 16.07
CA SER A 430 -7.23 11.52 15.74
C SER A 430 -7.69 12.20 17.03
N ASN A 431 -7.67 13.52 17.02
CA ASN A 431 -7.99 14.37 18.16
C ASN A 431 -9.37 14.03 18.77
N GLY A 432 -9.37 13.58 20.04
CA GLY A 432 -10.52 13.61 20.96
C GLY A 432 -11.60 12.54 20.75
N GLY A 433 -11.51 11.46 21.54
CA GLY A 433 -12.56 10.44 21.70
C GLY A 433 -12.06 9.20 22.42
#